data_AF-A0A8D6Q0Z7-F1
#
_entry.id   AF-A0A8D6Q0Z7-F1
#
_cell.length_a   1.000
_cell.length_b   1.000
_cell.length_c   1.000
_cell.angle_alpha   90.00
_cell.angle_beta   90.00
_cell.angle_gamma   90.00
#
_symmetry.space_group_name_H-M   'P 1'
#
loop_
_entity.id
_entity.type
_entity.pdbx_description
1 polymer ?
#
loop_
_entity_poly.entity_id
_entity_poly.type
_entity_poly.pdbx_seq_one_letter_code
_entity_poly.pdbx_strand_id
1 'polypeptide(L)'
;MTTDITELAQRLKLEVHRAVSNFNPQRNIKTRDLKELVEALEKAQQYAKERDEENQDLMLTIGRFRVEREGLEAIRAAAEKLVRCKGRYHSEQNYRALAALFGVKTPDLPPLEHENVHYADAAEMEIAALRQRIAELESRTVKLPDLRQIVSGDRYVWSDGVYNYSQDVKAELTAKGIKWEAE
;
A
#
# COMPACT_ATOMS: atom_id res chain seq x y z
N MET A 1 19.24 -6.53 -44.89
CA MET A 1 20.29 -7.11 -45.76
C MET A 1 21.10 -5.97 -46.32
N THR A 2 22.22 -5.64 -45.68
CA THR A 2 23.21 -4.70 -46.21
C THR A 2 24.14 -5.49 -47.12
N THR A 3 24.22 -5.09 -48.39
CA THR A 3 25.16 -5.68 -49.34
C THR A 3 26.57 -5.22 -48.97
N ASP A 4 27.47 -6.16 -48.66
CA ASP A 4 28.85 -5.81 -48.38
C ASP A 4 29.58 -5.45 -49.68
N ILE A 5 29.89 -4.16 -49.85
CA ILE A 5 30.58 -3.63 -51.03
C ILE A 5 32.09 -3.47 -50.83
N THR A 6 32.65 -3.97 -49.72
CA THR A 6 34.07 -3.77 -49.37
C THR A 6 35.01 -4.25 -50.49
N GLU A 7 34.76 -5.44 -51.06
CA GLU A 7 35.56 -5.95 -52.18
C GLU A 7 35.38 -5.13 -53.47
N LEU A 8 34.16 -4.64 -53.73
CA LEU A 8 33.87 -3.81 -54.89
C LEU A 8 34.58 -2.45 -54.79
N ALA A 9 34.57 -1.84 -53.60
CA ALA A 9 35.26 -0.59 -53.32
C ALA A 9 36.79 -0.74 -53.48
N GLN A 10 37.36 -1.84 -52.95
CA GLN A 10 38.79 -2.14 -53.12
C GLN A 10 39.19 -2.34 -54.59
N ARG A 11 38.40 -3.10 -55.36
CA ARG A 11 38.63 -3.29 -56.81
C ARG A 11 38.55 -1.98 -57.56
N LEU A 12 37.54 -1.15 -57.27
CA LEU A 12 37.35 0.15 -57.91
C LEU A 12 38.50 1.11 -57.59
N LYS A 13 38.99 1.15 -56.34
CA LYS A 13 40.18 1.92 -55.95
C LYS A 13 41.41 1.52 -56.76
N LEU A 14 41.66 0.22 -56.91
CA LEU A 14 42.81 -0.30 -57.66
C LEU A 14 42.72 0.09 -59.14
N GLU A 15 41.54 -0.02 -59.73
CA GLU A 15 41.28 0.31 -61.13
C GLU A 15 41.40 1.82 -61.40
N VAL A 16 40.88 2.64 -60.49
CA VAL A 16 41.04 4.10 -60.51
C VAL A 16 42.52 4.48 -60.35
N HIS A 17 43.26 3.82 -59.47
CA HIS A 17 44.71 4.05 -59.33
C HIS A 17 45.47 3.72 -60.62
N ARG A 18 45.15 2.61 -61.29
CA ARG A 18 45.75 2.22 -62.58
C ARG A 18 45.40 3.21 -63.70
N ALA A 19 44.20 3.75 -63.71
CA ALA A 19 43.76 4.75 -64.70
C ALA A 19 44.44 6.12 -64.53
N VAL A 20 44.95 6.47 -63.34
CA VAL A 20 45.78 7.69 -63.16
C VAL A 20 47.13 7.53 -63.87
N SER A 21 47.69 6.32 -63.89
CA SER A 21 49.00 6.03 -64.50
C SER A 21 48.98 5.94 -66.03
N ASN A 22 47.81 5.63 -66.64
CA ASN A 22 47.61 5.57 -68.09
C ASN A 22 46.66 6.70 -68.54
N PHE A 23 47.19 7.90 -68.79
CA PHE A 23 46.39 9.07 -69.14
C PHE A 23 45.67 8.88 -70.49
N ASN A 24 44.34 8.76 -70.48
CA ASN A 24 43.49 8.81 -71.68
C ASN A 24 42.63 10.09 -71.65
N PRO A 25 42.86 11.06 -72.56
CA PRO A 25 42.18 12.36 -72.57
C PRO A 25 40.68 12.31 -72.92
N GLN A 26 40.12 11.14 -73.28
CA GLN A 26 38.70 10.99 -73.63
C GLN A 26 37.80 10.55 -72.45
N ARG A 27 38.36 10.22 -71.29
CA ARG A 27 37.56 9.83 -70.11
C ARG A 27 37.12 11.07 -69.33
N ASN A 28 35.85 11.42 -69.47
CA ASN A 28 35.22 12.66 -68.98
C ASN A 28 34.89 12.70 -67.46
N ILE A 29 35.37 11.75 -66.65
CA ILE A 29 35.33 11.88 -65.18
C ILE A 29 36.79 11.91 -64.74
N LYS A 30 37.20 12.99 -64.07
CA LYS A 30 38.58 13.09 -63.58
C LYS A 30 38.76 11.93 -62.59
N THR A 31 39.80 11.13 -62.78
CA THR A 31 40.13 9.96 -61.95
C THR A 31 40.19 10.30 -60.44
N ARG A 32 40.40 11.58 -60.12
CA ARG A 32 40.26 12.17 -58.79
C ARG A 32 38.84 12.08 -58.22
N ASP A 33 37.83 12.50 -58.97
CA ASP A 33 36.43 12.51 -58.55
C ASP A 33 35.93 11.08 -58.27
N LEU A 34 36.43 10.09 -59.02
CA LEU A 34 36.18 8.68 -58.76
C LEU A 34 36.79 8.20 -57.44
N LYS A 35 38.03 8.60 -57.11
CA LYS A 35 38.65 8.25 -55.81
C LYS A 35 37.85 8.84 -54.65
N GLU A 36 37.51 10.12 -54.76
CA GLU A 36 36.71 10.84 -53.76
C GLU A 36 35.34 10.16 -53.56
N LEU A 37 34.69 9.72 -54.64
CA LEU A 37 33.43 8.98 -54.58
C LEU A 37 33.58 7.61 -53.90
N VAL A 38 34.64 6.85 -54.17
CA VAL A 38 34.85 5.54 -53.50
C VAL A 38 35.10 5.72 -52.01
N GLU A 39 35.91 6.70 -51.63
CA GLU A 39 36.16 7.01 -50.21
C GLU A 39 34.88 7.46 -49.48
N ALA A 40 34.05 8.29 -50.12
CA ALA A 40 32.76 8.68 -49.57
C ALA A 40 31.82 7.47 -49.41
N LEU A 41 31.82 6.55 -50.37
CA LEU A 41 30.98 5.35 -50.33
C LEU A 41 31.39 4.38 -49.23
N GLU A 42 32.69 4.15 -49.03
CA GLU A 42 33.19 3.34 -47.91
C GLU A 42 32.85 3.95 -46.55
N LYS A 43 33.01 5.27 -46.40
CA LYS A 43 32.61 5.98 -45.18
C LYS A 43 31.11 5.86 -44.91
N ALA A 44 30.29 5.98 -45.95
CA ALA A 44 28.84 5.80 -45.83
C ALA A 44 28.47 4.35 -45.44
N GLN A 45 29.16 3.35 -45.99
CA GLN A 45 28.96 1.94 -45.62
C GLN A 45 29.37 1.68 -44.16
N GLN A 46 30.50 2.23 -43.71
CA GLN A 46 30.97 2.09 -42.33
C GLN A 46 29.99 2.74 -41.34
N TYR A 47 29.55 3.96 -41.64
CA TYR A 47 28.52 4.64 -40.85
C TYR A 47 27.20 3.84 -40.80
N ALA A 48 26.79 3.22 -41.91
CA ALA A 48 25.60 2.37 -41.91
C ALA A 48 25.76 1.12 -41.02
N LYS A 49 26.95 0.49 -41.00
CA LYS A 49 27.26 -0.63 -40.11
C LYS A 49 27.17 -0.22 -38.64
N GLU A 50 27.82 0.89 -38.27
CA GLU A 50 27.78 1.44 -36.91
C GLU A 50 26.35 1.74 -36.46
N ARG A 51 25.54 2.36 -37.32
CA ARG A 51 24.12 2.62 -37.05
C ARG A 51 23.30 1.35 -36.89
N ASP A 52 23.56 0.31 -37.69
CA ASP A 52 22.88 -0.97 -37.57
C ASP A 52 23.23 -1.67 -36.24
N GLU A 53 24.49 -1.60 -35.80
CA GLU A 53 24.94 -2.12 -34.50
C GLU A 53 24.31 -1.34 -33.34
N GLU A 54 24.30 0.00 -33.38
CA GLU A 54 23.62 0.84 -32.40
C GLU A 54 22.12 0.54 -32.34
N ASN A 55 21.46 0.37 -33.49
CA ASN A 55 20.04 0.05 -33.55
C ASN A 55 19.74 -1.34 -32.95
N GLN A 56 20.63 -2.32 -33.12
CA GLN A 56 20.49 -3.63 -32.49
C GLN A 56 20.62 -3.54 -30.97
N ASP A 57 21.60 -2.80 -30.46
CA ASP A 57 21.76 -2.63 -29.01
C ASP A 57 20.57 -1.86 -28.39
N LEU A 58 20.11 -0.80 -29.07
CA LEU A 58 18.90 -0.07 -28.68
C LEU A 58 17.68 -0.98 -28.65
N MET A 59 17.53 -1.88 -29.64
CA MET A 59 16.42 -2.83 -29.67
C MET A 59 16.44 -3.80 -28.48
N LEU A 60 17.62 -4.30 -28.11
CA LEU A 60 17.79 -5.16 -26.93
C LEU A 60 17.46 -4.42 -25.63
N THR A 61 17.93 -3.17 -25.52
CA THR A 61 17.70 -2.33 -24.34
C THR A 61 16.22 -1.94 -24.20
N ILE A 62 15.56 -1.57 -25.30
CA ILE A 62 14.10 -1.33 -25.32
C ILE A 62 13.34 -2.60 -24.94
N GLY A 63 13.78 -3.77 -25.41
CA GLY A 63 13.21 -5.07 -25.03
C GLY A 63 13.27 -5.31 -23.52
N ARG A 64 14.44 -5.07 -22.90
CA ARG A 64 14.61 -5.17 -21.44
C ARG A 64 13.67 -4.23 -20.68
N PHE A 65 13.63 -2.95 -21.08
CA PHE A 65 12.76 -1.97 -20.41
C PHE A 65 11.26 -2.28 -20.58
N ARG A 66 10.84 -2.89 -21.69
CA ARG A 66 9.45 -3.34 -21.86
C ARG A 66 9.06 -4.40 -20.83
N VAL A 67 9.90 -5.42 -20.66
CA VAL A 67 9.66 -6.49 -19.67
C VAL A 67 9.63 -5.94 -18.25
N GLU A 68 10.58 -5.06 -17.91
CA GLU A 68 10.62 -4.43 -16.59
C GLU A 68 9.37 -3.57 -16.33
N ARG A 69 8.93 -2.79 -17.33
CA ARG A 69 7.70 -2.00 -17.25
C ARG A 69 6.46 -2.87 -17.05
N GLU A 70 6.35 -3.98 -17.78
CA GLU A 70 5.23 -4.93 -17.61
C GLU A 70 5.20 -5.50 -16.18
N GLY A 71 6.36 -5.81 -15.60
CA GLY A 71 6.46 -6.23 -14.20
C GLY A 71 5.99 -5.15 -13.21
N LEU A 72 6.39 -3.90 -13.42
CA LEU A 72 5.97 -2.76 -12.59
C LEU A 72 4.46 -2.48 -12.71
N GLU A 73 3.90 -2.61 -13.91
CA GLU A 73 2.45 -2.47 -14.14
C GLU A 73 1.65 -3.54 -13.38
N ALA A 74 2.15 -4.78 -13.34
CA ALA A 74 1.52 -5.85 -12.56
C ALA A 74 1.53 -5.55 -11.04
N ILE A 75 2.66 -5.06 -10.51
CA ILE A 75 2.78 -4.65 -9.10
C ILE A 75 1.82 -3.50 -8.80
N ARG A 76 1.76 -2.49 -9.68
CA ARG A 76 0.83 -1.38 -9.54
C ARG A 76 -0.63 -1.85 -9.52
N ALA A 77 -1.02 -2.74 -10.44
CA ALA A 77 -2.37 -3.27 -10.50
C ALA A 77 -2.73 -4.09 -9.24
N ALA A 78 -1.77 -4.86 -8.70
CA ALA A 78 -1.94 -5.58 -7.44
C ALA A 78 -2.10 -4.62 -6.26
N ALA A 79 -1.29 -3.56 -6.20
CA ALA A 79 -1.39 -2.52 -5.17
C ALA A 79 -2.74 -1.79 -5.24
N GLU A 80 -3.21 -1.41 -6.43
CA GLU A 80 -4.53 -0.80 -6.61
C GLU A 80 -5.67 -1.71 -6.12
N LYS A 81 -5.61 -3.02 -6.40
CA LYS A 81 -6.58 -3.99 -5.89
C LYS A 81 -6.53 -4.14 -4.38
N LEU A 82 -5.32 -4.22 -3.80
CA LEU A 82 -5.14 -4.33 -2.35
C LEU A 82 -5.74 -3.13 -1.62
N VAL A 83 -5.52 -1.94 -2.15
CA VAL A 83 -6.10 -0.74 -1.55
C VAL A 83 -7.63 -0.71 -1.71
N ARG A 84 -8.17 -1.18 -2.84
CA ARG A 84 -9.62 -1.23 -3.05
C ARG A 84 -10.35 -2.29 -2.19
N CYS A 85 -9.66 -3.32 -1.68
CA CYS A 85 -10.31 -4.52 -1.13
C CYS A 85 -10.56 -4.55 0.39
N LYS A 86 -10.40 -3.48 1.17
CA LYS A 86 -10.62 -3.53 2.64
C LYS A 86 -11.41 -2.35 3.17
N GLY A 87 -12.75 -2.47 3.18
CA GLY A 87 -13.70 -1.72 4.02
C GLY A 87 -13.53 -0.19 4.02
N ARG A 88 -14.53 0.53 3.51
CA ARG A 88 -14.58 1.99 3.21
C ARG A 88 -13.65 2.90 4.04
N TYR A 89 -13.52 2.68 5.35
CA TYR A 89 -12.73 3.54 6.22
C TYR A 89 -11.21 3.27 6.23
N HIS A 90 -10.78 2.03 6.43
CA HIS A 90 -9.35 1.71 6.56
C HIS A 90 -8.65 1.58 5.21
N SER A 91 -9.38 1.21 4.14
CA SER A 91 -8.85 1.29 2.78
C SER A 91 -8.53 2.73 2.37
N GLU A 92 -9.35 3.70 2.76
CA GLU A 92 -9.20 5.09 2.31
C GLU A 92 -8.02 5.79 2.98
N GLN A 93 -7.79 5.58 4.29
CA GLN A 93 -6.59 6.08 4.96
C GLN A 93 -5.31 5.41 4.43
N ASN A 94 -5.33 4.08 4.25
CA ASN A 94 -4.20 3.38 3.65
C ASN A 94 -3.95 3.88 2.22
N TYR A 95 -5.00 4.18 1.44
CA TYR A 95 -4.87 4.76 0.10
C TYR A 95 -4.24 6.15 0.14
N ARG A 96 -4.68 7.02 1.05
CA ARG A 96 -4.08 8.37 1.20
C ARG A 96 -2.64 8.30 1.67
N ALA A 97 -2.32 7.42 2.61
CA ALA A 97 -0.96 7.22 3.10
C ALA A 97 -0.03 6.70 1.99
N LEU A 98 -0.48 5.71 1.21
CA LEU A 98 0.25 5.25 0.03
C LEU A 98 0.37 6.35 -1.03
N ALA A 99 -0.71 7.04 -1.37
CA ALA A 99 -0.70 8.09 -2.38
C ALA A 99 0.25 9.24 -2.00
N ALA A 100 0.32 9.59 -0.71
CA ALA A 100 1.29 10.55 -0.20
C ALA A 100 2.74 10.02 -0.32
N LEU A 101 2.99 8.77 0.07
CA LEU A 101 4.30 8.11 -0.06
C LEU A 101 4.81 8.07 -1.50
N PHE A 102 3.91 7.80 -2.46
CA PHE A 102 4.22 7.72 -3.88
C PHE A 102 4.06 9.05 -4.63
N GLY A 103 3.69 10.14 -3.94
CA GLY A 103 3.50 11.48 -4.54
C GLY A 103 2.35 11.58 -5.56
N VAL A 104 1.39 10.66 -5.53
CA VAL A 104 0.26 10.60 -6.46
C VAL A 104 -0.93 11.37 -5.86
N LYS A 105 -1.57 12.26 -6.64
CA LYS A 105 -2.80 12.93 -6.21
C LYS A 105 -3.96 11.93 -6.20
N THR A 106 -4.82 11.97 -5.19
CA THR A 106 -6.04 11.14 -5.09
C THR A 106 -7.26 11.94 -5.56
N PRO A 107 -7.61 11.92 -6.87
CA PRO A 107 -8.71 12.73 -7.39
C PRO A 107 -10.10 12.23 -6.97
N ASP A 108 -10.23 10.94 -6.65
CA ASP A 108 -11.53 10.28 -6.50
C ASP A 108 -12.05 10.18 -5.06
N LEU A 109 -11.27 10.58 -4.05
CA LEU A 109 -11.71 10.50 -2.65
C LEU A 109 -12.35 11.83 -2.20
N PRO A 110 -13.57 11.80 -1.62
CA PRO A 110 -14.15 12.97 -0.98
C PRO A 110 -13.23 13.48 0.15
N PRO A 111 -13.30 14.75 0.58
CA PRO A 111 -12.54 15.24 1.73
C PRO A 111 -12.78 14.35 2.96
N LEU A 112 -11.75 14.09 3.76
CA LEU A 112 -11.88 13.38 5.04
C LEU A 112 -12.74 14.24 5.98
N GLU A 113 -14.05 14.00 5.98
CA GLU A 113 -14.89 14.37 7.12
C GLU A 113 -14.39 13.60 8.35
N HIS A 114 -14.32 14.30 9.46
CA HIS A 114 -13.31 14.06 10.48
C HIS A 114 -13.51 12.72 11.20
N GLU A 115 -12.39 12.08 11.49
CA GLU A 115 -12.33 10.65 11.72
C GLU A 115 -12.85 10.13 13.08
N ASN A 116 -13.34 10.96 13.99
CA ASN A 116 -13.62 10.48 15.36
C ASN A 116 -14.90 10.98 16.04
N VAL A 117 -15.80 11.69 15.37
CA VAL A 117 -16.95 12.28 16.09
C VAL A 117 -18.14 11.32 16.18
N HIS A 118 -18.44 10.53 15.15
CA HIS A 118 -19.70 9.78 15.13
C HIS A 118 -19.71 8.44 15.89
N TYR A 119 -18.55 7.81 16.11
CA TYR A 119 -18.47 6.61 16.98
C TYR A 119 -18.10 6.95 18.42
N ALA A 120 -17.34 8.03 18.66
CA ALA A 120 -17.04 8.48 20.02
C ALA A 120 -18.34 8.92 20.71
N ASP A 121 -19.18 9.73 20.07
CA ASP A 121 -20.41 10.22 20.70
C ASP A 121 -21.38 9.08 21.07
N ALA A 122 -21.55 8.09 20.18
CA ALA A 122 -22.43 6.96 20.44
C ALA A 122 -21.88 6.04 21.54
N ALA A 123 -20.58 5.70 21.49
CA ALA A 123 -19.95 4.87 22.50
C ALA A 123 -19.85 5.59 23.87
N GLU A 124 -19.60 6.90 23.87
CA GLU A 124 -19.57 7.71 25.08
C GLU A 124 -20.95 7.79 25.74
N MET A 125 -22.02 7.94 24.96
CA MET A 125 -23.39 7.86 25.49
C MET A 125 -23.71 6.48 26.07
N GLU A 126 -23.33 5.38 25.40
CA GLU A 126 -23.53 4.03 25.94
C GLU A 126 -22.71 3.81 27.22
N ILE A 127 -21.46 4.25 27.25
CA ILE A 127 -20.59 4.17 28.45
C ILE A 127 -21.20 4.99 29.59
N ALA A 128 -21.72 6.19 29.32
CA ALA A 128 -22.37 7.02 30.32
C ALA A 128 -23.65 6.36 30.88
N ALA A 129 -24.49 5.78 30.01
CA ALA A 129 -25.70 5.07 30.41
C ALA A 129 -25.38 3.83 31.25
N LEU A 130 -24.36 3.04 30.85
CA LEU A 130 -23.91 1.88 31.60
C LEU A 130 -23.33 2.27 32.97
N ARG A 131 -22.55 3.34 33.05
CA ARG A 131 -22.04 3.87 34.33
C ARG A 131 -23.15 4.31 35.27
N GLN A 132 -24.19 4.98 34.76
CA GLN A 132 -25.38 5.31 35.56
C GLN A 132 -26.08 4.05 36.07
N ARG A 133 -26.29 3.04 35.22
CA ARG A 133 -26.95 1.80 35.63
C ARG A 133 -26.16 1.02 36.67
N ILE A 134 -24.84 0.98 36.55
CA ILE A 134 -23.95 0.36 37.55
C ILE A 134 -24.08 1.11 38.88
N ALA A 135 -24.00 2.44 38.89
CA ALA A 135 -24.15 3.24 40.10
C ALA A 135 -25.52 3.04 40.77
N GLU A 136 -26.60 2.97 39.99
CA GLU A 136 -27.94 2.66 40.48
C GLU A 136 -27.96 1.29 41.15
N LEU A 137 -27.44 0.25 40.49
CA LEU A 137 -27.40 -1.11 41.02
C LEU A 137 -26.53 -1.22 42.28
N GLU A 138 -25.38 -0.55 42.31
CA GLU A 138 -24.48 -0.49 43.47
C GLU A 138 -25.06 0.30 44.64
N SER A 139 -26.06 1.16 44.42
CA SER A 139 -26.75 1.91 45.48
C SER A 139 -27.83 1.10 46.20
N ARG A 140 -28.34 0.03 45.58
CA ARG A 140 -29.46 -0.75 46.12
C ARG A 140 -29.05 -1.48 47.40
N THR A 141 -29.92 -1.40 48.41
CA THR A 141 -29.80 -2.09 49.69
C THR A 141 -30.87 -3.17 49.80
N VAL A 142 -30.56 -4.26 50.51
CA VAL A 142 -31.54 -5.29 50.87
C VAL A 142 -32.02 -5.06 52.30
N LYS A 143 -33.33 -5.07 52.52
CA LYS A 143 -33.91 -5.01 53.88
C LYS A 143 -33.85 -6.38 54.55
N LEU A 144 -33.27 -6.43 55.74
CA LEU A 144 -33.23 -7.64 56.55
C LEU A 144 -34.33 -7.60 57.62
N PRO A 145 -35.22 -8.60 57.68
CA PRO A 145 -36.29 -8.64 58.66
C PRO A 145 -35.75 -8.80 60.09
N ASP A 146 -36.47 -8.25 61.06
CA ASP A 146 -36.14 -8.41 62.46
C ASP A 146 -36.54 -9.81 62.96
N LEU A 147 -35.54 -10.68 63.20
CA LEU A 147 -35.72 -12.10 63.53
C LEU A 147 -36.09 -12.37 65.00
N ARG A 148 -36.67 -11.36 65.66
CA ARG A 148 -37.16 -11.46 67.03
C ARG A 148 -38.15 -12.61 67.21
N GLN A 149 -37.85 -13.52 68.12
CA GLN A 149 -38.76 -14.60 68.49
C GLN A 149 -39.88 -14.04 69.39
N ILE A 150 -41.03 -13.71 68.82
CA ILE A 150 -42.20 -13.25 69.57
C ILE A 150 -42.83 -14.45 70.28
N VAL A 151 -42.36 -14.78 71.48
CA VAL A 151 -43.13 -15.60 72.43
C VAL A 151 -43.49 -14.70 73.61
N SER A 152 -44.71 -14.16 73.54
CA SER A 152 -45.51 -13.53 74.61
C SER A 152 -44.76 -12.94 75.82
N GLY A 153 -44.64 -11.61 75.86
CA GLY A 153 -44.48 -10.84 77.09
C GLY A 153 -43.06 -10.31 77.36
N ASP A 154 -42.81 -9.08 76.93
CA ASP A 154 -41.90 -8.05 77.47
C ASP A 154 -40.48 -8.41 77.94
N ARG A 155 -39.93 -9.58 77.61
CA ARG A 155 -38.49 -9.87 77.77
C ARG A 155 -37.92 -10.53 76.52
N TYR A 156 -37.27 -9.70 75.70
CA TYR A 156 -36.48 -10.12 74.54
C TYR A 156 -35.27 -10.95 74.96
N VAL A 157 -35.21 -12.21 74.55
CA VAL A 157 -34.00 -13.05 74.60
C VAL A 157 -33.82 -13.65 73.22
N TRP A 158 -32.74 -13.28 72.54
CA TRP A 158 -32.31 -13.94 71.31
C TRP A 158 -31.95 -15.38 71.69
N SER A 159 -32.44 -16.38 70.96
CA SER A 159 -31.81 -17.71 71.04
C SER A 159 -30.47 -17.64 70.30
N ASP A 160 -29.43 -18.27 70.86
CA ASP A 160 -28.08 -18.26 70.28
C ASP A 160 -28.08 -18.67 68.80
N GLY A 161 -28.96 -19.60 68.42
CA GLY A 161 -29.13 -20.03 67.03
C GLY A 161 -29.67 -18.94 66.09
N VAL A 162 -30.65 -18.15 66.53
CA VAL A 162 -31.22 -17.05 65.73
C VAL A 162 -30.24 -15.88 65.62
N TYR A 163 -29.49 -15.60 66.69
CA TYR A 163 -28.42 -14.59 66.66
C TYR A 163 -27.33 -14.98 65.67
N ASN A 164 -26.79 -16.20 65.78
CA ASN A 164 -25.73 -16.68 64.90
C ASN A 164 -26.18 -16.68 63.42
N TYR A 165 -27.39 -17.15 63.14
CA TYR A 165 -27.94 -17.11 61.79
C TYR A 165 -28.05 -15.68 61.22
N SER A 166 -28.48 -14.70 62.02
CA SER A 166 -28.52 -13.29 61.61
C SER A 166 -27.12 -12.74 61.27
N GLN A 167 -26.10 -13.12 62.05
CA GLN A 167 -24.73 -12.69 61.81
C GLN A 167 -24.14 -13.34 60.55
N ASP A 168 -24.37 -14.63 60.34
CA ASP A 168 -23.90 -15.35 59.15
C ASP A 168 -24.46 -14.75 57.86
N VAL A 169 -25.76 -14.41 57.85
CA VAL A 169 -26.40 -13.75 56.69
C VAL A 169 -25.79 -12.38 56.42
N LYS A 170 -25.54 -11.57 57.46
CA LYS A 170 -24.89 -10.26 57.32
C LYS A 170 -23.45 -10.38 56.82
N ALA A 171 -22.70 -11.35 57.32
CA ALA A 171 -21.32 -11.62 56.92
C ALA A 171 -21.27 -12.05 55.44
N GLU A 172 -22.15 -12.95 55.01
CA GLU A 172 -22.22 -13.44 53.63
C GLU A 172 -22.62 -12.33 52.64
N LEU A 173 -23.60 -11.49 52.99
CA LEU A 173 -23.99 -10.33 52.18
C LEU A 173 -22.83 -9.35 52.02
N THR A 174 -22.12 -9.06 53.11
CA THR A 174 -20.96 -8.16 53.11
C THR A 174 -19.80 -8.74 52.28
N ALA A 175 -19.52 -10.03 52.41
CA ALA A 175 -18.50 -10.74 51.63
C ALA A 175 -18.78 -10.69 50.12
N LYS A 176 -20.07 -10.69 49.73
CA LYS A 176 -20.53 -10.54 48.34
C LYS A 176 -20.66 -9.07 47.89
N GLY A 177 -20.32 -8.11 48.75
CA GLY A 177 -20.43 -6.67 48.45
C GLY A 177 -21.87 -6.16 48.35
N ILE A 178 -22.85 -6.91 48.89
CA ILE A 178 -24.26 -6.53 48.88
C ILE A 178 -24.55 -5.66 50.10
N LYS A 179 -25.05 -4.44 49.86
CA LYS A 179 -25.44 -3.53 50.93
C LYS A 179 -26.76 -3.99 51.56
N TRP A 180 -26.90 -3.86 52.87
CA TRP A 180 -28.10 -4.22 53.60
C TRP A 180 -28.45 -3.18 54.66
N GLU A 181 -29.73 -3.09 54.99
CA GLU A 181 -30.26 -2.25 56.07
C GLU A 181 -31.26 -3.06 56.91
N ALA A 182 -31.44 -2.67 58.18
CA ALA A 182 -32.50 -3.26 59.01
C ALA A 182 -33.87 -2.74 58.55
N GLU A 183 -34.91 -3.56 58.70
CA GLU A 183 -36.29 -3.20 58.34
C GLU A 183 -36.87 -2.04 59.16
#